data_AF-A0A972USL1-F1
#
_entry.id   AF-A0A972USL1-F1
#
_cell.length_a   1.000
_cell.length_b   1.000
_cell.length_c   1.000
_cell.angle_alpha   90.00
_cell.angle_beta   90.00
_cell.angle_gamma   90.00
#
_symmetry.space_group_name_H-M   'P 1'
#
loop_
_entity.id
_entity.type
_entity.pdbx_description
1 polymer ?
#
loop_
_entity_poly.entity_id
_entity_poly.type
_entity_poly.pdbx_seq_one_letter_code
_entity_poly.pdbx_strand_id
1 'polypeptide(L)' 'MWSDAIDLRDFYRTSLGQMARRVIRRRIREIWPNTTGMQILGLGYASPYLLPFRDASERVISAM' A
#
# COMPACT_ATOMS: atom_id res chain seq x y z
N MET A 1 20.05 10.93 -3.14
CA MET A 1 20.04 9.57 -2.57
C MET A 1 18.72 8.96 -2.99
N TRP A 2 18.73 8.08 -3.99
CA TRP A 2 17.50 7.43 -4.46
C TRP A 2 17.17 6.35 -3.43
N SER A 3 16.09 6.49 -2.68
CA SER A 3 15.63 5.44 -1.78
C SER A 3 15.17 4.27 -2.65
N ASP A 4 16.00 3.24 -2.75
CA ASP A 4 15.67 2.03 -3.48
C ASP A 4 14.59 1.25 -2.70
N ALA A 5 13.93 0.30 -3.34
CA ALA A 5 12.90 -0.55 -2.72
C ALA A 5 13.41 -1.27 -1.46
N ILE A 6 14.73 -1.49 -1.36
CA ILE A 6 15.40 -2.05 -0.18
C ILE A 6 15.30 -1.08 1.00
N ASP A 7 15.64 0.21 0.83
CA ASP A 7 15.59 1.20 1.90
C ASP A 7 14.16 1.38 2.42
N LEU A 8 13.19 1.41 1.50
CA LEU A 8 11.77 1.51 1.86
C LEU A 8 11.31 0.26 2.62
N ARG A 9 11.68 -0.93 2.15
CA ARG A 9 11.39 -2.17 2.87
C ARG A 9 11.95 -2.15 4.29
N ASP A 10 13.20 -1.72 4.44
CA ASP A 10 13.87 -1.72 5.74
C ASP A 10 13.27 -0.66 6.65
N PHE A 11 12.93 0.52 6.12
CA PHE A 11 12.15 1.53 6.84
C PHE A 11 10.81 0.99 7.34
N TYR A 12 10.01 0.33 6.49
CA TYR A 12 8.72 -0.23 6.88
C TYR A 12 8.83 -1.38 7.89
N ARG A 13 10.01 -1.94 8.14
CA ARG A 13 10.26 -2.92 9.23
C ARG A 13 10.48 -2.26 10.61
N THR A 14 10.79 -0.97 10.65
CA THR A 14 10.95 -0.22 11.91
C THR A 14 9.61 0.09 12.57
N SER A 15 9.61 0.39 13.87
CA SER A 15 8.40 0.82 14.60
C SER A 15 7.74 2.06 13.98
N LEU A 16 8.55 3.03 13.52
CA LEU A 16 8.07 4.22 12.86
C LEU A 16 7.40 3.89 11.52
N GLY A 17 8.05 3.06 10.69
CA GLY A 17 7.48 2.61 9.43
C GLY A 17 6.17 1.85 9.60
N GLN A 18 6.05 1.05 10.67
CA GLN A 18 4.81 0.37 11.02
C GLN A 18 3.69 1.36 11.41
N MET A 19 4.01 2.42 12.14
CA MET A 19 3.05 3.50 12.43
C MET A 19 2.65 4.27 11.18
N ALA A 20 3.62 4.67 10.34
CA ALA A 20 3.36 5.35 9.08
C ALA A 20 2.43 4.52 8.18
N ARG A 21 2.73 3.22 8.03
CA ARG A 21 1.87 2.28 7.30
C ARG A 21 0.43 2.30 7.80
N ARG A 22 0.23 2.26 9.13
CA ARG A 22 -1.10 2.25 9.73
C ARG A 22 -1.88 3.53 9.43
N VAL A 23 -1.24 4.70 9.62
CA VAL A 23 -1.88 6.01 9.41
C VAL A 23 -2.22 6.21 7.94
N ILE A 24 -1.27 5.96 7.03
CA ILE A 24 -1.47 6.14 5.60
C ILE A 24 -2.53 5.17 5.08
N ARG A 25 -2.45 3.88 5.45
CA ARG A 25 -3.45 2.87 5.06
C ARG A 25 -4.87 3.26 5.47
N ARG A 26 -5.03 3.83 6.67
CA ARG A 26 -6.34 4.32 7.13
C ARG A 26 -6.89 5.40 6.20
N ARG A 27 -6.07 6.39 5.83
CA ARG A 27 -6.48 7.46 4.90
C ARG A 27 -6.82 6.94 3.51
N ILE A 28 -6.03 6.02 2.96
CA ILE A 28 -6.33 5.41 1.66
C ILE A 28 -7.69 4.70 1.70
N ARG A 29 -7.99 3.98 2.78
CA ARG A 29 -9.30 3.32 2.99
C ARG A 29 -10.48 4.29 3.15
N GLU A 30 -10.23 5.49 3.65
CA GLU A 30 -11.25 6.55 3.73
C GLU A 30 -11.55 7.13 2.34
N ILE A 31 -10.55 7.23 1.46
CA ILE A 31 -10.72 7.70 0.07
C ILE A 31 -11.43 6.65 -0.78
N TRP A 32 -11.08 5.37 -0.62
CA TRP A 32 -11.70 4.25 -1.33
C TRP A 32 -12.38 3.28 -0.35
N PRO A 33 -13.57 3.62 0.16
CA PRO A 33 -14.28 2.81 1.14
C PRO A 33 -14.84 1.50 0.55
N ASN A 34 -15.16 1.49 -0.74
CA ASN A 34 -15.59 0.31 -1.49
C ASN A 34 -14.81 0.24 -2.80
N THR A 35 -14.30 -0.93 -3.14
CA THR A 35 -13.54 -1.19 -4.36
C THR A 35 -14.07 -2.38 -5.17
N THR A 36 -15.29 -2.82 -4.85
CA THR A 36 -15.96 -3.92 -5.56
C THR A 36 -16.10 -3.59 -7.04
N GLY A 37 -15.63 -4.49 -7.91
CA GLY A 37 -15.62 -4.29 -9.36
C GLY A 37 -14.54 -3.31 -9.87
N MET A 38 -13.66 -2.80 -9.00
CA MET A 38 -12.53 -1.98 -9.42
C MET A 38 -11.29 -2.83 -9.67
N GLN A 39 -10.43 -2.33 -10.56
CA GLN A 39 -9.08 -2.85 -10.77
C GLN A 39 -8.08 -1.83 -10.20
N ILE A 40 -7.21 -2.27 -9.30
CA ILE A 40 -6.26 -1.42 -8.61
C ILE A 40 -4.85 -1.71 -9.10
N LEU A 41 -4.14 -0.66 -9.49
CA LEU A 41 -2.71 -0.69 -9.80
C LEU A 41 -1.97 0.18 -8.78
N GLY A 42 -1.11 -0.45 -7.98
CA GLY A 42 -0.15 0.25 -7.13
C GLY A 42 1.14 0.51 -7.90
N LEU A 43 1.54 1.77 -8.00
CA LEU A 43 2.80 2.20 -8.62
C LEU A 43 3.86 2.48 -7.54
N GLY A 44 5.11 2.07 -7.80
CA GLY A 44 6.21 2.22 -6.85
C GLY A 44 5.99 1.35 -5.60
N TYR A 45 6.50 1.79 -4.43
CA TYR A 45 6.45 0.99 -3.18
C TYR A 45 5.06 0.93 -2.52
N ALA A 46 4.05 0.44 -3.25
CA ALA A 46 2.65 0.41 -2.85
C ALA A 46 2.25 -0.83 -2.04
N SER A 47 3.05 -1.91 -2.08
CA SER A 47 2.72 -3.19 -1.45
C SER A 47 2.28 -3.13 0.03
N PRO A 48 2.81 -2.23 0.90
CA PRO A 48 2.33 -2.09 2.28
C PRO A 48 0.84 -1.73 2.41
N TYR A 49 0.24 -1.17 1.35
CA TYR A 49 -1.10 -0.58 1.34
C TYR A 49 -2.13 -1.39 0.56
N LEU A 50 -1.70 -2.31 -0.32
CA LEU A 50 -2.58 -3.01 -1.27
C LEU A 50 -3.37 -4.18 -0.67
N LEU A 51 -2.84 -4.80 0.40
CA LEU A 51 -3.46 -5.97 1.04
C LEU A 51 -4.98 -5.85 1.36
N PRO A 52 -5.52 -4.71 1.85
CA PRO A 52 -6.93 -4.57 2.19
C PRO A 52 -7.87 -4.61 0.98
N PHE A 53 -7.33 -4.37 -0.21
CA PHE A 53 -8.11 -4.31 -1.44
C PHE A 53 -8.12 -5.63 -2.19
N ARG A 54 -7.21 -6.55 -1.84
CA ARG A 54 -7.05 -7.82 -2.54
C ARG A 54 -8.34 -8.64 -2.59
N ASP A 55 -9.10 -8.65 -1.51
CA ASP A 55 -10.31 -9.47 -1.41
C ASP A 55 -11.59 -8.69 -1.78
N ALA A 56 -11.50 -7.35 -1.84
CA ALA A 56 -12.63 -6.47 -2.13
C ALA A 56 -12.66 -5.96 -3.58
N SER A 57 -11.54 -6.02 -4.30
CA SER A 57 -11.39 -5.57 -5.69
C SER A 57 -11.37 -6.75 -6.65
N GLU A 58 -11.68 -6.49 -7.93
CA GLU A 58 -11.63 -7.53 -8.95
C GLU A 58 -10.19 -7.95 -9.26
N ARG A 59 -9.27 -6.98 -9.31
CA ARG A 59 -7.83 -7.21 -9.50
C ARG A 59 -7.02 -6.20 -8.71
N VAL A 60 -5.90 -6.65 -8.15
CA VAL A 60 -4.92 -5.79 -7.48
C VAL A 60 -3.53 -6.15 -7.99
N ILE A 61 -2.85 -5.19 -8.61
CA ILE A 61 -1.53 -5.35 -9.20
C ILE A 61 -0.57 -4.39 -8.50
N SER A 62 0.65 -4.84 -8.21
CA SER A 62 1.74 -3.99 -7.74
C SER A 62 2.78 -3.92 -8.86
N ALA A 63 2.99 -2.73 -9.42
CA ALA A 63 4.07 -2.44 -10.36
C ALA A 63 5.15 -1.63 -9.62
N MET A 64 6.14 -2.35 -9.08
CA MET A 64 7.40 -1.80 -8.56
C MET A 64 8.50 -1.94 -9.61
#